data_AF-A0A9P8F4J2-F1
#
_entry.id   AF-A0A9P8F4J2-F1
#
_cell.length_a   1.000
_cell.length_b   1.000
_cell.length_c   1.000
_cell.angle_alpha   90.00
_cell.angle_beta   90.00
_cell.angle_gamma   90.00
#
_symmetry.space_group_name_H-M   'P 1'
#
loop_
_entity.id
_entity.type
_entity.pdbx_description
1 polymer ?
#
loop_
_entity_poly.entity_id
_entity_poly.type
_entity_poly.pdbx_seq_one_letter_code
_entity_poly.pdbx_strand_id
1 'polypeptide(L)'
;MSKAKQAAYAATPAAQSGSSASFAQGFVLGQLTLALILIFLIKFFIFGEPPSADSRAATRAALRRQRTLSHASSLRRRSFSDPRLRKRSSAAVLAPRNISGGAVLTTDKILEKTYYNVDGHQPESLDWFNVLIAQTISQLRADALEGDAVLTSLTNALNGGHRPQFIDEIKVTEISLGEEFPIFSNCRVIPVDENGQPVKQMPGKKGTNRGG
;
A
#
# COMPACT_ATOMS: atom_id res chain seq x y z
N MET A 1 -49.43 71.06 17.42
CA MET A 1 -48.26 70.67 18.27
C MET A 1 -48.73 69.43 19.04
N SER A 2 -48.14 68.23 18.98
CA SER A 2 -46.74 67.84 18.87
C SER A 2 -46.60 66.48 18.19
N LYS A 3 -45.47 66.31 17.48
CA LYS A 3 -44.93 65.02 17.02
C LYS A 3 -44.29 64.27 18.21
N ALA A 4 -44.46 62.96 18.27
CA ALA A 4 -43.59 62.00 18.95
C ALA A 4 -43.52 60.75 18.05
N LYS A 5 -42.37 60.41 17.42
CA LYS A 5 -41.29 59.52 17.89
C LYS A 5 -41.83 58.17 18.39
N GLN A 6 -41.32 56.98 18.03
CA GLN A 6 -40.33 56.50 17.07
C GLN A 6 -40.35 54.95 17.18
N ALA A 7 -40.10 54.25 16.08
CA ALA A 7 -39.48 52.92 15.97
C ALA A 7 -40.16 51.68 16.60
N ALA A 8 -40.41 50.66 15.78
CA ALA A 8 -39.79 49.34 15.95
C ALA A 8 -40.07 48.44 14.73
N TYR A 9 -39.03 47.72 14.32
CA TYR A 9 -38.98 46.73 13.26
C TYR A 9 -39.89 45.53 13.55
N ALA A 10 -40.60 45.03 12.54
CA ALA A 10 -40.94 43.60 12.46
C ALA A 10 -40.94 43.18 10.99
N ALA A 11 -39.83 42.53 10.62
CA ALA A 11 -39.63 41.90 9.34
C ALA A 11 -40.64 40.77 9.12
N THR A 12 -41.17 40.72 7.90
CA THR A 12 -41.77 39.53 7.29
C THR A 12 -40.77 38.37 7.32
N PRO A 13 -41.21 37.14 7.63
CA PRO A 13 -40.71 36.00 6.89
C PRO A 13 -41.84 35.54 5.97
N ALA A 14 -41.68 35.82 4.68
CA ALA A 14 -42.38 35.08 3.66
C ALA A 14 -41.95 33.62 3.83
N ALA A 15 -42.90 32.74 4.14
CA ALA A 15 -42.67 31.31 4.14
C ALA A 15 -42.25 30.91 2.72
N GLN A 16 -40.95 30.77 2.51
CA GLN A 16 -40.40 30.16 1.31
C GLN A 16 -40.67 28.66 1.41
N SER A 17 -41.76 28.22 0.80
CA SER A 17 -42.02 26.83 0.46
C SER A 17 -40.98 26.36 -0.58
N GLY A 18 -39.75 26.12 -0.11
CA GLY A 18 -38.64 25.58 -0.90
C GLY A 18 -38.67 24.06 -0.91
N SER A 19 -39.40 23.49 -1.87
CA SER A 19 -39.16 22.18 -2.51
C SER A 19 -38.51 21.06 -1.68
N SER A 20 -39.29 20.42 -0.79
CA SER A 20 -38.99 19.07 -0.27
C SER A 20 -38.69 18.03 -1.37
N ALA A 21 -39.17 18.28 -2.60
CA ALA A 21 -38.83 17.52 -3.80
C ALA A 21 -37.34 17.59 -4.18
N SER A 22 -36.64 18.72 -3.94
CA SER A 22 -35.22 18.86 -4.27
C SER A 22 -34.34 18.00 -3.37
N PHE A 23 -34.68 17.90 -2.09
CA PHE A 23 -33.99 17.03 -1.14
C PHE A 23 -34.22 15.54 -1.46
N ALA A 24 -35.47 15.14 -1.69
CA ALA A 24 -35.79 13.75 -2.05
C ALA A 24 -35.12 13.33 -3.37
N GLN A 25 -35.07 14.23 -4.36
CA GLN A 25 -34.39 14.01 -5.63
C GLN A 25 -32.87 13.87 -5.44
N GLY A 26 -32.25 14.74 -4.62
CA GLY A 26 -30.83 14.63 -4.27
C GLY A 26 -30.49 13.34 -3.53
N PHE A 27 -31.37 12.90 -2.62
CA PHE A 27 -31.22 11.65 -1.89
C PHE A 27 -31.32 10.43 -2.81
N VAL A 28 -32.34 10.37 -3.68
CA VAL A 28 -32.50 9.27 -4.65
C VAL A 28 -31.32 9.22 -5.62
N LEU A 29 -30.88 10.38 -6.12
CA LEU A 29 -29.73 10.47 -7.02
C LEU A 29 -28.44 10.02 -6.33
N GLY A 30 -28.25 10.37 -5.06
CA GLY A 30 -27.13 9.94 -4.22
C GLY A 30 -27.12 8.42 -3.96
N GLN A 31 -28.29 7.86 -3.62
CA GLN A 31 -28.43 6.41 -3.44
C GLN A 31 -28.15 5.66 -4.74
N LEU A 32 -28.61 6.18 -5.88
CA LEU A 32 -28.37 5.57 -7.19
C LEU A 32 -26.89 5.64 -7.61
N THR A 33 -26.20 6.74 -7.32
CA THR A 33 -24.75 6.84 -7.57
C THR A 33 -23.96 5.89 -6.68
N LEU A 34 -24.32 5.78 -5.40
CA LEU A 34 -23.65 4.87 -4.47
C LEU A 34 -23.90 3.40 -4.84
N ALA A 35 -25.13 3.06 -5.26
CA ALA A 35 -25.47 1.73 -5.75
C ALA A 35 -24.69 1.36 -7.02
N LEU A 36 -24.54 2.28 -7.98
CA LEU A 36 -23.74 2.05 -9.19
C LEU A 36 -22.26 1.80 -8.86
N ILE A 37 -21.67 2.61 -7.98
CA ILE A 37 -20.28 2.43 -7.54
C ILE A 37 -20.12 1.05 -6.88
N LEU A 38 -21.06 0.66 -6.01
CA LEU A 38 -21.04 -0.64 -5.34
C LEU A 38 -21.16 -1.81 -6.34
N ILE A 39 -22.06 -1.72 -7.33
CA ILE A 39 -22.20 -2.73 -8.39
C ILE A 39 -20.91 -2.86 -9.19
N PHE A 40 -20.27 -1.75 -9.56
CA PHE A 40 -19.00 -1.79 -10.27
C PHE A 40 -17.87 -2.34 -9.41
N LEU A 41 -17.82 -1.99 -8.12
CA LEU A 41 -16.84 -2.55 -7.19
C LEU A 41 -17.02 -4.07 -7.07
N ILE A 42 -18.24 -4.56 -6.90
CA ILE A 42 -18.49 -6.00 -6.83
C ILE A 42 -18.16 -6.67 -8.18
N LYS A 43 -18.65 -6.13 -9.30
CA LYS A 43 -18.43 -6.72 -10.63
C LYS A 43 -16.95 -6.73 -11.03
N PHE A 44 -16.19 -5.67 -10.75
CA PHE A 44 -14.80 -5.53 -11.21
C PHE A 44 -13.76 -5.89 -10.15
N PHE A 45 -14.10 -5.85 -8.86
CA PHE A 45 -13.16 -6.15 -7.79
C PHE A 45 -13.39 -7.55 -7.19
N ILE A 46 -14.63 -8.04 -7.19
CA ILE A 46 -14.97 -9.40 -6.70
C ILE A 46 -15.06 -10.40 -7.86
N PHE A 47 -15.73 -10.04 -8.96
CA PHE A 47 -15.87 -10.90 -10.16
C PHE A 47 -15.03 -10.45 -11.36
N GLY A 48 -14.19 -9.43 -11.18
CA GLY A 48 -13.29 -8.99 -12.24
C GLY A 48 -12.16 -9.99 -12.34
N GLU A 49 -12.35 -11.03 -13.14
CA GLU A 49 -11.25 -11.90 -13.51
C GLU A 49 -10.12 -11.02 -14.06
N PRO A 50 -8.92 -11.07 -13.47
CA PRO A 50 -7.79 -10.34 -14.00
C PRO A 50 -7.57 -10.79 -15.45
N PRO A 51 -7.19 -9.88 -16.36
CA PRO A 51 -6.92 -10.26 -17.75
C PRO A 51 -5.98 -11.45 -17.76
N SER A 52 -6.36 -12.50 -18.50
CA SER A 52 -5.71 -13.81 -18.48
C SER A 52 -4.19 -13.67 -18.51
N ALA A 53 -3.46 -14.53 -17.79
CA ALA A 53 -2.01 -14.42 -17.62
C ALA A 53 -1.27 -14.22 -18.96
N ASP A 54 -1.76 -14.82 -20.05
CA ASP A 54 -1.27 -14.65 -21.40
C ASP A 54 -1.39 -13.24 -21.95
N SER A 55 -2.52 -12.55 -21.73
CA SER A 55 -2.70 -11.16 -22.18
C SER A 55 -1.79 -10.18 -21.41
N ARG A 56 -1.57 -10.44 -20.11
CA ARG A 56 -0.61 -9.68 -19.28
C ARG A 56 0.83 -9.98 -19.70
N ALA A 57 1.15 -11.23 -20.00
CA ALA A 57 2.46 -11.65 -20.48
C ALA A 57 2.76 -11.06 -21.85
N ALA A 58 1.80 -11.09 -22.78
CA ALA A 58 1.91 -10.49 -24.11
C ALA A 58 2.14 -8.98 -24.04
N THR A 59 1.39 -8.27 -23.18
CA THR A 59 1.55 -6.83 -22.98
C THR A 59 2.93 -6.50 -22.39
N ARG A 60 3.38 -7.25 -21.38
CA ARG A 60 4.74 -7.09 -20.81
C ARG A 60 5.84 -7.46 -21.81
N ALA A 61 5.63 -8.47 -22.64
CA ALA A 61 6.57 -8.87 -23.68
C ALA A 61 6.66 -7.79 -24.77
N ALA A 62 5.54 -7.20 -25.18
CA ALA A 62 5.51 -6.06 -26.11
C ALA A 62 6.24 -4.83 -25.55
N LEU A 63 5.98 -4.47 -24.28
CA LEU A 63 6.69 -3.39 -23.59
C LEU A 63 8.20 -3.66 -23.44
N ARG A 64 8.59 -4.92 -23.17
CA ARG A 64 10.01 -5.31 -23.13
C ARG A 64 10.66 -5.20 -24.52
N ARG A 65 9.99 -5.66 -25.58
CA ARG A 65 10.48 -5.56 -26.97
C ARG A 65 10.72 -4.11 -27.39
N GLN A 66 9.84 -3.19 -27.01
CA GLN A 66 10.02 -1.75 -27.28
C GLN A 66 11.24 -1.15 -26.53
N ARG A 67 11.50 -1.61 -25.29
CA ARG A 67 12.66 -1.19 -24.50
C ARG A 67 13.98 -1.77 -25.01
N THR A 68 13.99 -3.01 -25.51
CA THR A 68 15.22 -3.61 -26.04
C THR A 68 15.65 -3.01 -27.37
N LEU A 69 14.71 -2.60 -28.24
CA LEU A 69 15.05 -1.99 -29.53
C LEU A 69 15.67 -0.58 -29.37
N SER A 70 15.24 0.20 -28.37
CA SER A 70 15.83 1.50 -28.05
C SER A 70 17.19 1.38 -27.32
N HIS A 71 17.41 0.30 -26.57
CA HIS A 71 18.71 0.02 -25.94
C HIS A 71 19.75 -0.57 -26.93
N ALA A 72 19.32 -1.42 -27.87
CA ALA A 72 20.20 -1.97 -28.90
C ALA A 72 20.75 -0.89 -29.86
N SER A 73 19.94 0.13 -30.16
CA SER A 73 20.35 1.27 -30.98
C SER A 73 21.29 2.25 -30.26
N SER A 74 21.23 2.34 -28.92
CA SER A 74 22.12 3.19 -28.13
C SER A 74 23.45 2.51 -27.76
N LEU A 75 23.48 1.17 -27.63
CA LEU A 75 24.72 0.41 -27.41
C LEU A 75 25.61 0.33 -28.65
N ARG A 76 25.03 0.33 -29.87
CA ARG A 76 25.82 0.37 -31.12
C ARG A 76 26.57 1.70 -31.31
N ARG A 77 26.22 2.75 -30.56
CA ARG A 77 26.85 4.09 -30.61
C ARG A 77 27.93 4.33 -29.55
N ARG A 78 28.16 3.40 -28.61
CA ARG A 78 29.09 3.60 -27.47
C ARG A 78 30.30 2.65 -27.42
N SER A 79 30.64 1.99 -28.53
CA SER A 79 31.76 1.04 -28.58
C SER A 79 33.18 1.67 -28.47
N PHE A 80 33.35 2.91 -28.02
CA PHE A 80 34.66 3.59 -27.98
C PHE A 80 34.87 4.49 -26.75
N SER A 81 34.49 4.09 -25.54
CA SER A 81 34.96 4.80 -24.32
C SER A 81 34.96 3.94 -23.06
N ASP A 82 36.16 3.50 -22.69
CA ASP A 82 36.75 3.31 -21.35
C ASP A 82 35.86 2.97 -20.13
N PRO A 83 36.07 1.83 -19.44
CA PRO A 83 35.30 1.44 -18.26
C PRO A 83 36.01 1.83 -16.95
N ARG A 84 35.70 3.00 -16.38
CA ARG A 84 35.95 3.29 -14.96
C ARG A 84 34.65 3.44 -14.18
N LEU A 85 34.01 2.29 -13.90
CA LEU A 85 32.83 2.17 -13.07
C LEU A 85 33.18 2.38 -11.58
N ARG A 86 32.95 3.59 -11.08
CA ARG A 86 32.87 3.87 -9.64
C ARG A 86 31.65 3.13 -9.06
N LYS A 87 31.88 2.21 -8.11
CA LYS A 87 30.82 1.64 -7.26
C LYS A 87 30.13 2.78 -6.50
N ARG A 88 28.93 3.13 -6.95
CA ARG A 88 28.05 4.09 -6.27
C ARG A 88 27.35 3.33 -5.15
N SER A 89 27.66 3.67 -3.90
CA SER A 89 27.00 3.12 -2.72
C SER A 89 25.49 3.42 -2.78
N SER A 90 24.68 2.41 -2.45
CA SER A 90 23.22 2.44 -2.40
C SER A 90 22.64 3.32 -1.28
N ALA A 91 23.49 3.98 -0.48
CA ALA A 91 23.08 4.89 0.59
C ALA A 91 22.43 6.20 0.09
N ALA A 92 22.54 6.53 -1.20
CA ALA A 92 21.97 7.76 -1.76
C ALA A 92 20.45 7.71 -2.01
N VAL A 93 19.78 6.59 -1.75
CA VAL A 93 18.31 6.46 -1.91
C VAL A 93 17.56 6.88 -0.64
N LEU A 94 18.22 6.93 0.51
CA LEU A 94 17.62 7.35 1.79
C LEU A 94 17.99 8.77 2.21
N ALA A 95 18.85 9.47 1.45
CA ALA A 95 19.11 10.87 1.71
C ALA A 95 17.80 11.67 1.43
N PRO A 96 17.27 12.45 2.40
CA PRO A 96 16.08 13.24 2.18
C PRO A 96 16.36 14.23 1.06
N ARG A 97 15.80 13.92 -0.11
CA ARG A 97 15.87 14.77 -1.28
C ARG A 97 15.06 16.01 -0.92
N ASN A 98 15.75 17.11 -0.61
CA ASN A 98 15.13 18.41 -0.42
C ASN A 98 14.57 18.85 -1.78
N ILE A 99 13.39 18.32 -2.10
CA ILE A 99 12.58 18.71 -3.25
C ILE A 99 11.99 20.05 -2.84
N SER A 100 12.66 21.11 -3.31
CA SER A 100 12.22 22.50 -3.32
C SER A 100 10.69 22.63 -3.31
N GLY A 101 10.14 22.97 -2.15
CA GLY A 101 8.73 23.37 -1.98
C GLY A 101 7.90 22.54 -1.01
N GLY A 102 8.35 21.35 -0.58
CA GLY A 102 7.66 20.54 0.42
C GLY A 102 8.63 20.01 1.47
N ALA A 103 8.50 20.45 2.72
CA ALA A 103 9.30 19.90 3.81
C ALA A 103 9.08 18.38 3.86
N VAL A 104 10.17 17.60 3.70
CA VAL A 104 10.16 16.16 3.99
C VAL A 104 9.64 16.02 5.42
N LEU A 105 8.49 15.38 5.59
CA LEU A 105 7.90 15.19 6.92
C LEU A 105 8.89 14.34 7.72
N THR A 106 9.46 14.92 8.78
CA THR A 106 10.25 14.16 9.74
C THR A 106 9.36 13.07 10.35
N THR A 107 9.96 11.96 10.80
CA THR A 107 9.24 10.87 11.46
C THR A 107 8.36 11.38 12.59
N ASP A 108 8.82 12.38 13.34
CA ASP A 108 8.06 13.03 14.42
C ASP A 108 6.81 13.72 13.90
N LYS A 109 6.89 14.39 12.74
CA LYS A 109 5.73 15.04 12.11
C LYS A 109 4.75 14.03 11.54
N ILE A 110 5.24 12.86 11.10
CA ILE A 110 4.38 11.75 10.67
C ILE A 110 3.61 11.24 11.89
N LEU A 111 4.29 10.91 12.99
CA LEU A 111 3.68 10.43 14.23
C LEU A 111 2.65 11.42 14.79
N GLU A 112 2.97 12.72 14.80
CA GLU A 112 2.06 13.77 15.24
C GLU A 112 0.79 13.84 14.36
N LYS A 113 0.95 13.80 13.04
CA LYS A 113 -0.18 13.85 12.10
C LYS A 113 -1.01 12.57 12.09
N THR A 114 -0.39 11.43 12.42
CA THR A 114 -1.08 10.15 12.58
C THR A 114 -1.59 9.95 14.00
N TYR A 115 -1.42 10.92 14.89
CA TYR A 115 -1.81 10.86 16.31
C TYR A 115 -1.26 9.62 17.03
N TYR A 116 -0.10 9.13 16.61
CA TYR A 116 0.49 7.89 17.11
C TYR A 116 1.59 8.19 18.10
N ASN A 117 1.45 7.70 19.34
CA ASN A 117 2.48 7.80 20.37
C ASN A 117 3.17 6.45 20.56
N VAL A 118 4.44 6.35 20.16
CA VAL A 118 5.22 5.11 20.24
C VAL A 118 5.34 4.51 21.66
N ASP A 119 5.19 5.32 22.70
CA ASP A 119 5.46 4.88 24.09
C ASP A 119 4.21 4.41 24.84
N GLY A 120 3.05 4.94 24.46
CA GLY A 120 1.80 4.74 25.19
C GLY A 120 0.69 4.08 24.38
N HIS A 121 0.90 3.88 23.08
CA HIS A 121 -0.13 3.29 22.22
C HIS A 121 -0.29 1.80 22.53
N GLN A 122 -1.54 1.38 22.71
CA GLN A 122 -1.85 -0.02 22.96
C GLN A 122 -1.62 -0.85 21.68
N PRO A 123 -1.29 -2.14 21.80
CA PRO A 123 -1.09 -2.99 20.65
C PRO A 123 -2.40 -3.16 19.90
N GLU A 124 -2.36 -3.02 18.57
CA GLU A 124 -3.56 -3.11 17.75
C GLU A 124 -3.84 -4.56 17.35
N SER A 125 -5.13 -4.90 17.24
CA SER A 125 -5.55 -6.14 16.60
C SER A 125 -5.49 -5.99 15.08
N LEU A 126 -5.16 -7.10 14.41
CA LEU A 126 -5.06 -7.16 12.95
C LEU A 126 -6.06 -8.16 12.38
N ASP A 127 -7.22 -8.32 13.03
CA ASP A 127 -8.18 -9.38 12.70
C ASP A 127 -8.74 -9.23 11.27
N TRP A 128 -9.06 -8.01 10.84
CA TRP A 128 -9.49 -7.75 9.47
C TRP A 128 -8.40 -8.10 8.45
N PHE A 129 -7.14 -7.85 8.78
CA PHE A 129 -5.99 -8.17 7.93
C PHE A 129 -5.75 -9.68 7.89
N ASN A 130 -5.92 -10.39 9.02
CA ASN A 130 -5.84 -11.85 9.09
C ASN A 130 -6.86 -12.52 8.16
N VAL A 131 -8.06 -11.97 8.05
CA VAL A 131 -9.09 -12.48 7.11
C VAL A 131 -8.67 -12.29 5.66
N LEU A 132 -8.13 -11.12 5.28
CA LEU A 132 -7.66 -10.86 3.92
C LEU A 132 -6.41 -11.68 3.55
N ILE A 133 -5.43 -11.66 4.46
CA ILE A 133 -4.55 -12.75 4.87
C ILE A 133 -4.88 -14.13 4.30
N ALA A 134 -5.77 -14.77 5.06
CA ALA A 134 -6.29 -16.10 4.87
C ALA A 134 -6.97 -16.26 3.51
N GLN A 135 -7.79 -15.30 3.08
CA GLN A 135 -8.47 -15.37 1.79
C GLN A 135 -7.46 -15.43 0.64
N THR A 136 -6.41 -14.62 0.70
CA THR A 136 -5.34 -14.60 -0.31
C THR A 136 -4.56 -15.91 -0.31
N ILE A 137 -4.14 -16.39 0.87
CA ILE A 137 -3.43 -17.68 0.99
C ILE A 137 -4.31 -18.83 0.50
N SER A 138 -5.60 -18.82 0.81
CA SER A 138 -6.55 -19.85 0.36
C SER A 138 -6.65 -19.91 -1.16
N GLN A 139 -6.67 -18.76 -1.84
CA GLN A 139 -6.67 -18.70 -3.30
C GLN A 139 -5.34 -19.21 -3.88
N LEU A 140 -4.21 -18.78 -3.32
CA LEU A 140 -2.89 -19.25 -3.74
C LEU A 140 -2.72 -20.76 -3.53
N ARG A 141 -3.31 -21.34 -2.47
CA ARG A 141 -3.31 -22.78 -2.22
C ARG A 141 -4.12 -23.53 -3.29
N ALA A 142 -5.32 -23.06 -3.62
CA ALA A 142 -6.13 -23.66 -4.67
C ALA A 142 -5.40 -23.63 -6.03
N ASP A 143 -4.84 -22.47 -6.38
CA ASP A 143 -4.08 -22.29 -7.63
C ASP A 143 -2.81 -23.18 -7.67
N ALA A 144 -2.14 -23.38 -6.53
CA ALA A 144 -0.94 -24.21 -6.44
C ALA A 144 -1.22 -25.71 -6.48
N LEU A 145 -2.40 -26.14 -6.01
CA LEU A 145 -2.83 -27.55 -6.09
C LEU A 145 -3.24 -27.92 -7.52
N GLU A 146 -3.84 -27.00 -8.26
CA GLU A 146 -4.16 -27.20 -9.67
C GLU A 146 -2.93 -26.99 -10.58
N GLY A 147 -2.03 -26.09 -10.19
CA GLY A 147 -0.84 -25.74 -10.95
C GLY A 147 0.40 -26.54 -10.60
N ASP A 148 0.77 -27.50 -11.45
CA ASP A 148 2.04 -28.26 -11.38
C ASP A 148 3.32 -27.37 -11.53
N ALA A 149 3.11 -26.08 -11.78
CA ALA A 149 4.15 -25.06 -11.84
C ALA A 149 4.92 -24.91 -10.52
N VAL A 150 4.25 -25.10 -9.36
CA VAL A 150 4.91 -25.00 -8.05
C VAL A 150 5.87 -26.16 -7.82
N LEU A 151 5.43 -27.39 -8.13
CA LEU A 151 6.26 -28.59 -8.04
C LEU A 151 7.44 -28.53 -9.00
N THR A 152 7.21 -28.06 -10.24
CA THR A 152 8.28 -27.85 -11.24
C THR A 152 9.27 -26.79 -10.79
N SER A 153 8.80 -25.64 -10.28
CA SER A 153 9.66 -24.56 -9.78
C SER A 153 10.50 -25.01 -8.59
N LEU A 154 9.90 -25.75 -7.65
CA LEU A 154 10.61 -26.27 -6.48
C LEU A 154 11.62 -27.35 -6.86
N THR A 155 11.26 -28.28 -7.75
CA THR A 155 12.16 -29.30 -8.31
C THR A 155 13.35 -28.64 -9.00
N ASN A 156 13.13 -27.59 -9.79
CA ASN A 156 14.20 -26.83 -10.44
C ASN A 156 15.08 -26.08 -9.43
N ALA A 157 14.49 -25.49 -8.40
CA ALA A 157 15.23 -24.79 -7.34
C ALA A 157 16.13 -25.76 -6.54
N LEU A 158 15.63 -26.96 -6.22
CA LEU A 158 16.35 -27.98 -5.47
C LEU A 158 17.48 -28.64 -6.28
N ASN A 159 17.26 -28.84 -7.59
CA ASN A 159 18.29 -29.34 -8.50
C ASN A 159 19.23 -28.24 -9.03
N GLY A 160 19.15 -27.03 -8.49
CA GLY A 160 20.07 -25.93 -8.80
C GLY A 160 21.50 -26.17 -8.32
N GLY A 161 22.34 -25.13 -8.39
CA GLY A 161 23.80 -25.21 -8.24
C GLY A 161 24.37 -25.63 -6.88
N HIS A 162 23.54 -26.00 -5.91
CA HIS A 162 23.97 -26.45 -4.57
C HIS A 162 23.74 -27.94 -4.31
N ARG A 163 23.36 -28.73 -5.32
CA ARG A 163 23.15 -30.17 -5.18
C ARG A 163 24.50 -30.93 -5.01
N PRO A 164 24.69 -31.73 -3.94
CA PRO A 164 25.88 -32.55 -3.77
C PRO A 164 25.99 -33.67 -4.83
N GLN A 165 27.22 -34.03 -5.22
CA GLN A 165 27.50 -35.02 -6.27
C GLN A 165 27.07 -36.46 -5.96
N PHE A 166 26.77 -36.78 -4.70
CA PHE A 166 26.31 -38.11 -4.29
C PHE A 166 24.78 -38.29 -4.36
N ILE A 167 24.02 -37.20 -4.56
CA ILE A 167 22.54 -37.25 -4.64
C ILE A 167 22.14 -37.22 -6.12
N ASP A 168 21.22 -38.10 -6.52
CA ASP A 168 20.63 -38.09 -7.86
C ASP A 168 19.49 -37.03 -8.00
N GLU A 169 18.81 -36.93 -9.15
CA GLU A 169 17.76 -35.93 -9.39
C GLU A 169 16.68 -35.92 -8.29
N ILE A 170 16.53 -34.78 -7.62
CA ILE A 170 15.52 -34.61 -6.56
C ILE A 170 14.19 -34.29 -7.23
N LYS A 171 13.23 -35.21 -7.20
CA LYS A 171 11.87 -34.97 -7.72
C LYS A 171 10.90 -34.70 -6.57
N VAL A 172 10.19 -33.58 -6.62
CA VAL A 172 9.12 -33.30 -5.67
C VAL A 172 7.86 -34.00 -6.17
N THR A 173 7.37 -35.01 -5.44
CA THR A 173 6.17 -35.76 -5.82
C THR A 173 4.88 -35.11 -5.35
N GLU A 174 4.91 -34.52 -4.15
CA GLU A 174 3.74 -33.93 -3.50
C GLU A 174 4.16 -32.73 -2.65
N ILE A 175 3.24 -31.77 -2.48
CA ILE A 175 3.43 -30.62 -1.60
C ILE A 175 2.17 -30.42 -0.75
N SER A 176 2.35 -30.30 0.57
CA SER A 176 1.28 -29.91 1.49
C SER A 176 1.51 -28.49 1.97
N LEU A 177 0.56 -27.59 1.66
CA LEU A 177 0.62 -26.18 2.04
C LEU A 177 -0.06 -25.90 3.39
N GLY A 178 -0.59 -26.94 4.05
CA GLY A 178 -1.34 -26.86 5.30
C GLY A 178 -2.76 -26.31 5.14
N GLU A 179 -3.50 -26.31 6.25
CA GLU A 179 -4.90 -25.83 6.30
C GLU A 179 -5.05 -24.57 7.15
N GLU A 180 -4.18 -24.37 8.14
CA GLU A 180 -4.20 -23.20 9.01
C GLU A 180 -3.65 -21.94 8.34
N PHE A 181 -3.98 -20.78 8.92
CA PHE A 181 -3.54 -19.48 8.44
C PHE A 181 -2.66 -18.77 9.48
N PRO A 182 -1.65 -17.99 9.07
CA PRO A 182 -0.83 -17.21 9.98
C PRO A 182 -1.69 -16.14 10.66
N ILE A 183 -1.52 -15.99 11.98
CA ILE A 183 -2.26 -15.01 12.79
C ILE A 183 -1.34 -13.84 13.14
N PHE A 184 -1.70 -12.65 12.69
CA PHE A 184 -1.03 -11.41 13.06
C PHE A 184 -1.78 -10.75 14.22
N SER A 185 -1.03 -10.34 15.24
CA SER A 185 -1.58 -9.69 16.44
C SER A 185 -0.53 -8.76 17.04
N ASN A 186 -0.93 -7.95 18.02
CA ASN A 186 -0.03 -7.07 18.77
C ASN A 186 0.80 -6.13 17.88
N CYS A 187 0.16 -5.51 16.87
CA CYS A 187 0.86 -4.58 15.99
C CYS A 187 1.28 -3.32 16.76
N ARG A 188 2.55 -2.91 16.63
CA ARG A 188 3.10 -1.72 17.28
C ARG A 188 4.11 -1.03 16.38
N VAL A 189 4.12 0.30 16.39
CA VAL A 189 5.19 1.09 15.76
C VAL A 189 6.31 1.28 16.77
N ILE A 190 7.54 0.94 16.38
CA ILE A 190 8.74 1.12 17.20
C ILE A 190 9.76 2.01 16.48
N PRO A 191 10.43 2.93 17.19
CA PRO A 191 11.54 3.69 16.62
C PRO A 191 12.73 2.75 16.42
N VAL A 192 13.38 2.85 15.26
CA VAL A 192 14.58 2.08 14.91
C VAL A 192 15.73 3.03 14.59
N ASP A 193 16.96 2.60 14.89
CA ASP A 193 18.19 3.33 14.54
C ASP A 193 18.57 3.13 13.06
N GLU A 194 19.66 3.77 12.62
CA GLU A 194 20.16 3.64 11.24
C GLU A 194 20.55 2.20 10.86
N ASN A 195 20.76 1.32 11.84
CA ASN A 195 21.09 -0.09 11.65
C ASN A 195 19.85 -1.01 11.74
N GLY A 196 18.64 -0.42 11.87
CA GLY A 196 17.38 -1.14 11.99
C GLY A 196 17.14 -1.79 13.35
N GLN A 197 17.94 -1.45 14.37
CA GLN A 197 17.75 -1.93 15.73
C GLN A 197 16.74 -1.06 16.48
N PRO A 198 15.84 -1.65 17.29
CA PRO A 198 14.91 -0.88 18.11
C PRO A 198 15.68 0.08 19.02
N VAL A 199 15.35 1.37 18.95
CA VAL A 199 15.93 2.38 19.84
C VAL A 199 15.38 2.14 21.24
N LYS A 200 16.20 1.55 22.11
CA LYS A 200 15.83 1.33 23.51
C LYS A 200 15.69 2.68 24.20
N GLN A 201 14.46 3.10 24.51
CA GLN A 201 14.24 4.29 25.31
C GLN A 201 14.88 4.12 26.69
N MET A 202 15.80 5.03 27.02
CA MET A 202 16.28 5.19 28.38
C MET A 202 15.18 5.82 29.24
N PRO A 203 14.92 5.33 30.46
CA PRO A 203 13.93 5.94 31.33
C PRO A 203 14.43 7.32 31.80
N GLY A 204 13.67 8.35 31.46
CA GLY A 204 13.65 9.60 32.22
C GLY A 204 14.50 10.74 31.67
N LYS A 205 13.86 11.64 30.91
CA LYS A 205 14.13 13.08 31.07
C LYS A 205 12.91 13.71 31.75
N LYS A 206 12.85 13.52 33.06
CA LYS A 206 11.98 14.26 33.98
C LYS A 206 12.17 15.75 33.68
N GLY A 207 11.07 16.45 33.40
CA GLY A 207 11.06 17.84 32.96
C GLY A 207 11.97 18.72 33.80
N THR A 208 12.93 19.38 33.15
CA THR A 208 13.58 20.56 33.71
C THR A 208 12.56 21.70 33.69
N ASN A 209 11.81 21.81 34.77
CA ASN A 209 11.11 23.01 35.17
C ASN A 209 12.16 24.13 35.31
N ARG A 210 12.23 25.04 34.35
CA ARG A 210 12.97 26.31 34.50
C ARG A 210 11.99 27.32 35.10
N GLY A 211 11.97 27.37 36.43
CA GLY A 211 11.60 28.57 37.16
C GLY A 211 12.81 29.50 37.24
N GLY A 212 12.58 30.78 36.98
CA GLY A 212 13.54 31.88 36.98
C GLY A 212 12.93 33.05 36.25
#